data_AF-A0A7V3FVF6-F1
#
_entry.id   AF-A0A7V3FVF6-F1
#
_cell.length_a   1.000
_cell.length_b   1.000
_cell.length_c   1.000
_cell.angle_alpha   90.00
_cell.angle_beta   90.00
_cell.angle_gamma   90.00
#
_symmetry.space_group_name_H-M   'P 1'
#
loop_
_entity.id
_entity.type
_entity.pdbx_description
1 polymer ?
#
loop_
_entity_poly.entity_id
_entity_poly.type
_entity_poly.pdbx_seq_one_letter_code
_entity_poly.pdbx_strand_id
1 'polypeptide(L)'
;KSQATEIKQTTEKTEFGIQTLVNIIPRNPIAAVAKPNPDMLALIFFSLIVGIALTLINQEKAAPLIKILEGINDVTVVVINIAMKLAPFGVFALIFSVTSRFGFELLVALSMYVVTVILGLTLHLFGIFPVLLKFLSKYNPVKFFKKIETVILTAFSTSSSSATLPTTISVSQTNLGIPSQITGFVLPLGATMNMNGTALFEGVTVLFLAQVFGVNLSLGMQLIVILMSVLTAIGSAGVPSGSIPLLVMVLAMVNIPPEGIAIILGVDRILDMCRTVLNVTGDITCATYIAKSEGYKLNE
;
A
#
# COMPACT_ATOMS: atom_id res chain seq x y z
N LYS A 1 -33.68 7.05 -14.54
CA LYS A 1 -34.37 7.22 -13.22
C LYS A 1 -34.42 5.95 -12.37
N SER A 2 -34.12 4.74 -12.89
CA SER A 2 -34.08 3.50 -12.08
C SER A 2 -32.76 3.28 -11.33
N GLN A 3 -31.61 3.46 -12.00
CA GLN A 3 -30.28 3.27 -11.39
C GLN A 3 -29.96 4.29 -10.28
N ALA A 4 -30.40 5.54 -10.42
CA ALA A 4 -30.21 6.57 -9.38
C ALA A 4 -30.99 6.28 -8.08
N THR A 5 -32.02 5.43 -8.15
CA THR A 5 -32.85 5.06 -7.00
C THR A 5 -32.28 3.83 -6.28
N GLU A 6 -31.68 2.88 -7.01
CA GLU A 6 -30.90 1.78 -6.42
C GLU A 6 -29.65 2.28 -5.69
N ILE A 7 -28.92 3.24 -6.28
CA ILE A 7 -27.74 3.85 -5.65
C ILE A 7 -28.12 4.59 -4.35
N LYS A 8 -29.30 5.23 -4.31
CA LYS A 8 -29.81 5.90 -3.10
C LYS A 8 -30.13 4.90 -1.98
N GLN A 9 -30.69 3.73 -2.30
CA GLN A 9 -31.03 2.74 -1.27
C GLN A 9 -29.81 2.00 -0.69
N THR A 10 -28.71 1.86 -1.44
CA THR A 10 -27.48 1.26 -0.91
C THR A 10 -26.71 2.21 0.02
N THR A 11 -26.95 3.53 -0.08
CA THR A 11 -26.24 4.56 0.70
C THR A 11 -26.79 4.71 2.13
N GLU A 12 -28.04 4.29 2.40
CA GLU A 12 -28.69 4.49 3.71
C GLU A 12 -28.39 3.40 4.75
N LYS A 13 -27.70 2.30 4.40
CA LYS A 13 -27.52 1.14 5.31
C LYS A 13 -26.10 0.89 5.84
N THR A 14 -25.22 1.88 5.73
CA THR A 14 -23.84 1.76 6.25
C THR A 14 -23.56 2.81 7.32
N GLU A 15 -24.43 2.86 8.33
CA GLU A 15 -24.06 3.36 9.65
C GLU A 15 -23.18 2.33 10.36
N PHE A 16 -22.05 2.81 10.91
CA PHE A 16 -21.16 2.00 11.73
C PHE A 16 -21.85 1.71 13.07
N GLY A 17 -22.30 0.47 13.24
CA GLY A 17 -22.87 -0.04 14.48
C GLY A 17 -22.15 -1.29 14.97
N ILE A 18 -22.60 -1.86 16.09
CA ILE A 18 -22.19 -3.19 16.58
C ILE A 18 -22.24 -4.22 15.44
N GLN A 19 -23.20 -4.07 14.52
CA GLN A 19 -23.36 -4.92 13.36
C GLN A 19 -22.14 -4.94 12.43
N THR A 20 -21.43 -3.82 12.25
CA THR A 20 -20.22 -3.77 11.43
C THR A 20 -19.09 -4.56 12.10
N LEU A 21 -18.90 -4.40 13.41
CA LEU A 21 -17.91 -5.17 14.19
C LEU A 21 -18.23 -6.67 14.21
N VAL A 22 -19.51 -7.03 14.31
CA VAL A 22 -19.96 -8.42 14.24
C VAL A 22 -19.74 -9.02 12.85
N ASN A 23 -19.85 -8.22 11.79
CA ASN A 23 -19.64 -8.67 10.42
C ASN A 23 -18.16 -8.85 10.03
N ILE A 24 -17.21 -8.29 10.81
CA ILE A 24 -15.77 -8.52 10.62
C ILE A 24 -15.41 -10.00 10.82
N ILE A 25 -16.13 -10.71 11.66
CA ILE A 25 -15.92 -12.15 11.88
C ILE A 25 -16.76 -12.91 10.84
N PRO A 26 -16.15 -13.48 9.79
CA PRO A 26 -16.93 -14.19 8.79
C PRO A 26 -17.55 -15.44 9.40
N ARG A 27 -18.88 -15.56 9.32
CA ARG A 27 -19.58 -16.80 9.68
C ARG A 27 -19.19 -17.96 8.77
N ASN A 28 -18.81 -17.65 7.53
CA ASN A 28 -18.28 -18.61 6.56
C ASN A 28 -17.31 -17.88 5.61
N PRO A 29 -15.99 -18.11 5.72
CA PRO A 29 -14.98 -17.43 4.90
C PRO A 29 -15.06 -17.81 3.42
N ILE A 30 -15.46 -19.05 3.09
CA ILE A 30 -15.63 -19.48 1.70
C ILE A 30 -16.80 -18.73 1.06
N ALA A 31 -17.92 -18.61 1.78
CA ALA A 31 -19.06 -17.83 1.31
C ALA A 31 -18.76 -16.31 1.25
N ALA A 32 -17.80 -15.81 2.02
CA ALA A 32 -17.38 -14.41 1.95
C ALA A 32 -16.61 -14.09 0.65
N VAL A 33 -15.91 -15.07 0.06
CA VAL A 33 -15.26 -14.95 -1.27
C VAL A 33 -16.28 -15.09 -2.40
N ALA A 34 -17.23 -16.02 -2.29
CA ALA A 34 -18.11 -16.41 -3.40
C ALA A 34 -19.28 -15.44 -3.69
N LYS A 35 -19.43 -14.35 -2.92
CA LYS A 35 -20.47 -13.35 -3.14
C LYS A 35 -20.15 -12.43 -4.33
N PRO A 36 -21.16 -11.86 -5.01
CA PRO A 36 -20.96 -10.85 -6.04
C PRO A 36 -20.13 -9.64 -5.55
N ASN A 37 -20.31 -9.26 -4.28
CA ASN A 37 -19.47 -8.30 -3.57
C ASN A 37 -18.78 -9.05 -2.42
N PRO A 38 -17.50 -9.45 -2.58
CA PRO A 38 -16.77 -10.16 -1.53
C PRO A 38 -16.66 -9.31 -0.27
N ASP A 39 -16.88 -9.92 0.90
CA ASP A 39 -16.79 -9.24 2.20
C ASP A 39 -15.35 -9.18 2.65
N MET A 40 -14.63 -8.20 2.13
CA MET A 40 -13.17 -8.26 2.16
C MET A 40 -12.55 -7.82 3.48
N LEU A 41 -13.24 -7.01 4.28
CA LEU A 41 -12.84 -6.78 5.66
C LEU A 41 -12.88 -8.09 6.45
N ALA A 42 -13.91 -8.91 6.25
CA ALA A 42 -14.02 -10.22 6.86
C ALA A 42 -12.96 -11.21 6.34
N LEU A 43 -12.62 -11.15 5.04
CA LEU A 43 -11.54 -11.95 4.45
C LEU A 43 -10.18 -11.57 5.01
N ILE A 44 -9.87 -10.29 5.15
CA ILE A 44 -8.60 -9.83 5.75
C ILE A 44 -8.52 -10.27 7.21
N PHE A 45 -9.58 -10.08 7.99
CA PHE A 45 -9.62 -10.53 9.37
C PHE A 45 -9.40 -12.04 9.48
N PHE A 46 -10.08 -12.84 8.65
CA PHE A 46 -9.89 -14.27 8.61
C PHE A 46 -8.46 -14.67 8.23
N SER A 47 -7.90 -14.09 7.16
CA SER A 47 -6.53 -14.34 6.73
C SER A 47 -5.51 -13.97 7.82
N LEU A 48 -5.75 -12.89 8.56
CA LEU A 48 -4.91 -12.50 9.69
C LEU A 48 -4.97 -13.53 10.82
N ILE A 49 -6.17 -13.97 11.22
CA ILE A 49 -6.35 -15.00 12.26
C ILE A 49 -5.74 -16.33 11.83
N VAL A 50 -5.92 -16.73 10.57
CA VAL A 50 -5.30 -17.94 10.01
C VAL A 50 -3.77 -17.79 10.02
N GLY A 51 -3.24 -16.65 9.59
CA GLY A 51 -1.81 -16.36 9.63
C GLY A 51 -1.24 -16.47 11.04
N ILE A 52 -1.90 -15.85 12.03
CA ILE A 52 -1.52 -15.95 13.46
C ILE A 52 -1.59 -17.41 13.92
N ALA A 53 -2.66 -18.14 13.62
CA ALA A 53 -2.80 -19.54 14.01
C ALA A 53 -1.68 -20.43 13.44
N LEU A 54 -1.22 -20.16 12.20
CA LEU A 54 -0.10 -20.87 11.59
C LEU A 54 1.23 -20.65 12.33
N THR A 55 1.40 -19.50 12.99
CA THR A 55 2.58 -19.24 13.84
C THR A 55 2.54 -19.95 15.19
N LEU A 56 1.35 -20.38 15.63
CA LEU A 56 1.12 -20.99 16.95
C LEU A 56 1.13 -22.53 16.91
N ILE A 57 1.06 -23.14 15.72
CA ILE A 57 1.15 -24.60 15.56
C ILE A 57 2.60 -25.03 15.27
N ASN A 58 2.87 -26.33 15.38
CA ASN A 58 4.19 -26.88 15.06
C ASN A 58 4.63 -26.51 13.64
N GLN A 59 5.84 -25.96 13.51
CA GLN A 59 6.39 -25.46 12.26
C GLN A 59 6.39 -26.51 11.14
N GLU A 60 6.69 -27.77 11.45
CA GLU A 60 6.66 -28.87 10.46
C GLU A 60 5.27 -29.09 9.85
N LYS A 61 4.20 -28.82 10.61
CA LYS A 61 2.81 -28.93 10.14
C LYS A 61 2.35 -27.67 9.40
N ALA A 62 2.83 -26.49 9.80
CA ALA A 62 2.53 -25.23 9.13
C ALA A 62 3.25 -25.09 7.78
N ALA A 63 4.49 -25.59 7.69
CA ALA A 63 5.38 -25.34 6.56
C ALA A 63 4.82 -25.74 5.19
N PRO A 64 4.14 -26.89 5.00
CA PRO A 64 3.56 -27.23 3.71
C PRO A 64 2.49 -26.23 3.25
N LEU A 65 1.64 -25.75 4.18
CA LEU A 65 0.58 -24.81 3.86
C LEU A 65 1.15 -23.42 3.53
N ILE A 66 2.14 -22.95 4.30
CA ILE A 66 2.84 -21.68 4.02
C ILE A 66 3.46 -21.71 2.63
N LYS A 67 4.15 -22.80 2.26
CA LYS A 67 4.75 -22.94 0.91
C LYS A 67 3.72 -22.90 -0.22
N ILE A 68 2.54 -23.47 -0.01
CA ILE A 68 1.45 -23.39 -0.99
C ILE A 68 0.97 -21.93 -1.12
N LEU A 69 0.77 -21.23 0.00
CA LEU A 69 0.33 -19.83 0.00
C LEU A 69 1.36 -18.91 -0.66
N GLU A 70 2.65 -19.10 -0.39
CA GLU A 70 3.75 -18.41 -1.07
C GLU A 70 3.73 -18.67 -2.58
N GLY A 71 3.57 -19.94 -3.00
CA GLY A 71 3.47 -20.28 -4.42
C GLY A 71 2.26 -19.64 -5.12
N ILE A 72 1.12 -19.56 -4.45
CA ILE A 72 -0.07 -18.85 -4.98
C ILE A 72 0.23 -17.35 -5.13
N ASN A 73 0.89 -16.74 -4.14
CA ASN A 73 1.30 -15.34 -4.21
C ASN A 73 2.25 -15.10 -5.39
N ASP A 74 3.26 -15.94 -5.58
CA ASP A 74 4.22 -15.82 -6.68
C ASP A 74 3.54 -15.93 -8.05
N VAL A 75 2.63 -16.90 -8.21
CA VAL A 75 1.82 -17.03 -9.44
C VAL A 75 0.99 -15.78 -9.68
N THR A 76 0.37 -15.22 -8.63
CA THR A 76 -0.44 -14.01 -8.72
C THR A 76 0.40 -12.82 -9.18
N VAL A 77 1.60 -12.65 -8.61
CA VAL A 77 2.57 -11.60 -9.03
C VAL A 77 2.97 -11.76 -10.50
N VAL A 78 3.21 -12.98 -10.98
CA VAL A 78 3.51 -13.23 -12.40
C VAL A 78 2.35 -12.81 -13.30
N VAL A 79 1.12 -13.17 -12.94
CA VAL A 79 -0.09 -12.78 -13.70
C VAL A 79 -0.22 -11.25 -13.74
N ILE A 80 0.01 -10.57 -12.61
CA ILE A 80 0.00 -9.10 -12.55
C ILE A 80 1.07 -8.51 -13.48
N ASN A 81 2.30 -9.05 -13.46
CA ASN A 81 3.38 -8.56 -14.32
C ASN A 81 3.05 -8.70 -15.82
N ILE A 82 2.37 -9.79 -16.21
CA ILE A 82 1.89 -9.97 -17.59
C ILE A 82 0.83 -8.91 -17.92
N ALA A 83 -0.13 -8.69 -17.02
CA ALA A 83 -1.15 -7.65 -17.20
C ALA A 83 -0.52 -6.24 -17.29
N MET A 84 0.52 -5.96 -16.50
CA MET A 84 1.24 -4.67 -16.54
C MET A 84 2.00 -4.43 -17.84
N LYS A 85 2.41 -5.48 -18.57
CA LYS A 85 2.94 -5.32 -19.94
C LYS A 85 1.87 -4.88 -20.95
N LEU A 86 0.62 -5.26 -20.70
CA LEU A 86 -0.54 -4.87 -21.50
C LEU A 86 -1.14 -3.53 -21.03
N ALA A 87 -0.86 -3.11 -19.79
CA ALA A 87 -1.38 -1.90 -19.20
C ALA A 87 -1.14 -0.64 -20.05
N PRO A 88 0.02 -0.40 -20.71
CA PRO A 88 0.20 0.79 -21.54
C PRO A 88 -0.89 0.97 -22.61
N PHE A 89 -1.34 -0.13 -23.25
CA PHE A 89 -2.41 -0.09 -24.25
C PHE A 89 -3.78 0.13 -23.63
N GLY A 90 -4.07 -0.56 -22.51
CA GLY A 90 -5.32 -0.41 -21.77
C GLY A 90 -5.49 0.99 -21.18
N VAL A 91 -4.43 1.51 -20.58
CA VAL A 91 -4.33 2.88 -20.04
C VAL A 91 -4.47 3.91 -21.14
N PHE A 92 -3.80 3.74 -22.27
CA PHE A 92 -3.99 4.63 -23.41
C PHE A 92 -5.45 4.65 -23.89
N ALA A 93 -6.07 3.48 -24.06
CA ALA A 93 -7.47 3.39 -24.48
C ALA A 93 -8.44 3.97 -23.44
N LEU A 94 -8.15 3.78 -22.15
CA LEU A 94 -8.94 4.31 -21.04
C LEU A 94 -8.78 5.81 -20.90
N ILE A 95 -7.56 6.34 -20.90
CA ILE A 95 -7.33 7.80 -20.91
C ILE A 95 -7.95 8.42 -22.15
N PHE A 96 -7.85 7.81 -23.33
CA PHE A 96 -8.51 8.29 -24.53
C PHE A 96 -10.04 8.30 -24.40
N SER A 97 -10.65 7.19 -23.95
CA SER A 97 -12.09 7.06 -23.75
C SER A 97 -12.62 8.02 -22.69
N VAL A 98 -11.89 8.17 -21.59
CA VAL A 98 -12.27 9.02 -20.48
C VAL A 98 -12.00 10.49 -20.83
N THR A 99 -10.89 10.85 -21.47
CA THR A 99 -10.62 12.22 -21.94
C THR A 99 -11.61 12.63 -23.05
N SER A 100 -12.01 11.72 -23.94
CA SER A 100 -13.03 12.01 -24.96
C SER A 100 -14.44 12.17 -24.37
N ARG A 101 -14.72 11.56 -23.22
CA ARG A 101 -16.02 11.69 -22.51
C ARG A 101 -16.07 12.85 -21.51
N PHE A 102 -14.98 13.10 -20.79
CA PHE A 102 -14.90 13.99 -19.63
C PHE A 102 -14.00 15.22 -19.85
N GLY A 103 -13.33 15.32 -21.00
CA GLY A 103 -12.61 16.52 -21.43
C GLY A 103 -11.41 16.91 -20.57
N PHE A 104 -11.00 18.18 -20.71
CA PHE A 104 -9.84 18.78 -20.01
C PHE A 104 -10.04 18.88 -18.49
N GLU A 105 -11.28 18.90 -18.01
CA GLU A 105 -11.60 18.99 -16.58
C GLU A 105 -11.06 17.79 -15.79
N LEU A 106 -11.13 16.57 -16.37
CA LEU A 106 -10.55 15.41 -15.72
C LEU A 106 -9.02 15.49 -15.63
N LEU A 107 -8.34 16.04 -16.64
CA LEU A 107 -6.89 16.21 -16.60
C LEU A 107 -6.48 17.16 -15.47
N VAL A 108 -7.27 18.20 -15.22
CA VAL A 108 -7.06 19.09 -14.07
C VAL A 108 -7.26 18.33 -12.76
N ALA A 109 -8.34 17.57 -12.63
CA ALA A 109 -8.60 16.76 -11.43
C ALA A 109 -7.48 15.72 -11.18
N LEU A 110 -7.01 15.05 -12.23
CA LEU A 110 -5.92 14.08 -12.17
C LEU A 110 -4.59 14.76 -11.77
N SER A 111 -4.34 15.96 -12.28
CA SER A 111 -3.16 16.75 -11.89
C SER A 111 -3.21 17.14 -10.42
N MET A 112 -4.38 17.60 -9.93
CA MET A 112 -4.60 17.90 -8.51
C MET A 112 -4.43 16.66 -7.63
N TYR A 113 -4.88 15.51 -8.10
CA TYR A 113 -4.65 14.23 -7.44
C TYR A 113 -3.16 13.90 -7.33
N VAL A 114 -2.40 13.99 -8.44
CA VAL A 114 -0.95 13.74 -8.44
C VAL A 114 -0.24 14.66 -7.44
N VAL A 115 -0.58 15.96 -7.46
CA VAL A 115 -0.03 16.94 -6.51
C VAL A 115 -0.37 16.57 -5.07
N THR A 116 -1.61 16.15 -4.80
CA THR A 116 -2.06 15.76 -3.45
C THR A 116 -1.29 14.54 -2.94
N VAL A 117 -1.09 13.52 -3.79
CA VAL A 117 -0.31 12.33 -3.42
C VAL A 117 1.15 12.73 -3.15
N ILE A 118 1.79 13.44 -4.08
CA ILE A 118 3.19 13.86 -3.93
C ILE A 118 3.37 14.73 -2.68
N LEU A 119 2.43 15.63 -2.40
CA LEU A 119 2.44 16.46 -1.19
C LEU A 119 2.35 15.58 0.07
N GLY A 120 1.41 14.63 0.12
CA GLY A 120 1.27 13.70 1.25
C GLY A 120 2.54 12.89 1.50
N LEU A 121 3.14 12.32 0.43
CA LEU A 121 4.39 11.58 0.51
C LEU A 121 5.55 12.48 0.98
N THR A 122 5.65 13.70 0.44
CA THR A 122 6.70 14.67 0.80
C THR A 122 6.58 15.13 2.25
N LEU A 123 5.36 15.40 2.72
CA LEU A 123 5.10 15.74 4.12
C LEU A 123 5.45 14.59 5.06
N HIS A 124 5.24 13.34 4.64
CA HIS A 124 5.65 12.20 5.44
C HIS A 124 7.19 12.03 5.44
N LEU A 125 7.82 12.14 4.25
CA LEU A 125 9.26 11.99 4.05
C LEU A 125 10.06 13.05 4.81
N PHE A 126 9.66 14.32 4.74
CA PHE A 126 10.38 15.45 5.32
C PHE A 126 9.75 16.04 6.58
N GLY A 127 8.57 15.56 6.98
CA GLY A 127 7.93 15.93 8.25
C GLY A 127 8.06 14.80 9.26
N ILE A 128 7.37 13.69 9.00
CA ILE A 128 7.25 12.57 9.96
C ILE A 128 8.61 11.89 10.20
N PHE A 129 9.33 11.46 9.15
CA PHE A 129 10.59 10.74 9.37
C PHE A 129 11.67 11.59 10.08
N PRO A 130 11.90 12.87 9.75
CA PRO A 130 12.79 13.73 10.54
C PRO A 130 12.40 13.87 12.00
N VAL A 131 11.10 13.97 12.29
CA VAL A 131 10.59 14.00 13.67
C VAL A 131 10.92 12.69 14.38
N LEU A 132 10.62 11.53 13.77
CA LEU A 132 10.94 10.23 14.36
C LEU A 132 12.45 10.05 14.57
N LEU A 133 13.29 10.40 13.60
CA LEU A 133 14.74 10.32 13.71
C LEU A 133 15.29 11.21 14.83
N LYS A 134 14.80 12.45 14.94
CA LYS A 134 15.28 13.41 15.93
C LYS A 134 14.86 13.05 17.34
N PHE A 135 13.60 12.62 17.54
CA PHE A 135 13.06 12.40 18.88
C PHE A 135 13.21 10.96 19.36
N LEU A 136 13.04 9.96 18.49
CA LEU A 136 13.14 8.55 18.87
C LEU A 136 14.57 8.03 18.71
N SER A 137 15.16 8.19 17.51
CA SER A 137 16.51 7.68 17.24
C SER A 137 17.64 8.59 17.73
N LYS A 138 17.31 9.84 18.13
CA LYS A 138 18.26 10.90 18.48
C LYS A 138 19.35 11.08 17.42
N TYR A 139 19.00 10.88 16.15
CA TYR A 139 19.91 10.97 15.01
C TYR A 139 19.59 12.22 14.18
N ASN A 140 20.63 12.90 13.68
CA ASN A 140 20.44 14.12 12.88
C ASN A 140 19.76 13.80 11.53
N PRO A 141 18.54 14.30 11.25
CA PRO A 141 17.82 13.95 10.03
C PRO A 141 18.55 14.37 8.75
N VAL A 142 19.21 15.54 8.74
CA VAL A 142 19.92 16.03 7.55
C VAL A 142 21.07 15.10 7.18
N LYS A 143 21.81 14.61 8.18
CA LYS A 143 22.90 13.66 7.95
C LYS A 143 22.36 12.30 7.51
N PHE A 144 21.22 11.89 8.05
CA PHE A 144 20.55 10.65 7.66
C PHE A 144 20.22 10.66 6.17
N PHE A 145 19.49 11.68 5.70
CA PHE A 145 19.11 11.79 4.30
C PHE A 145 20.32 11.85 3.35
N LYS A 146 21.39 12.54 3.73
CA LYS A 146 22.65 12.54 2.96
C LYS A 146 23.29 11.16 2.85
N LYS A 147 23.23 10.35 3.92
CA LYS A 147 23.84 9.02 3.95
C LYS A 147 23.05 7.98 3.16
N ILE A 148 21.75 8.19 2.95
CA ILE A 148 20.87 7.26 2.25
C ILE A 148 20.50 7.71 0.82
N GLU A 149 21.14 8.77 0.31
CA GLU A 149 20.85 9.33 -1.03
C GLU A 149 20.90 8.27 -2.13
N THR A 150 21.91 7.39 -2.11
CA THR A 150 22.02 6.28 -3.07
C THR A 150 20.82 5.34 -2.99
N VAL A 151 20.28 5.07 -1.80
CA VAL A 151 19.08 4.23 -1.65
C VAL A 151 17.86 4.93 -2.20
N ILE A 152 17.70 6.23 -1.93
CA ILE A 152 16.59 7.04 -2.45
C ILE A 152 16.60 7.03 -3.98
N LEU A 153 17.76 7.27 -4.60
CA LEU A 153 17.90 7.24 -6.06
C LEU A 153 17.58 5.85 -6.62
N THR A 154 18.11 4.78 -6.04
CA THR A 154 17.83 3.42 -6.48
C THR A 154 16.35 3.05 -6.31
N ALA A 155 15.72 3.38 -5.18
CA ALA A 155 14.29 3.14 -4.94
C ALA A 155 13.42 3.90 -5.95
N PHE A 156 13.75 5.16 -6.21
CA PHE A 156 13.05 5.98 -7.19
C PHE A 156 13.16 5.36 -8.59
N SER A 157 14.37 5.04 -9.05
CA SER A 157 14.60 4.51 -10.40
C SER A 157 13.99 3.12 -10.61
N THR A 158 14.14 2.23 -9.63
CA THR A 158 13.67 0.83 -9.75
C THR A 158 12.17 0.69 -9.48
N SER A 159 11.62 1.56 -8.63
CA SER A 159 10.23 1.45 -8.13
C SER A 159 9.92 0.11 -7.49
N SER A 160 10.93 -0.51 -6.87
CA SER A 160 10.79 -1.77 -6.17
C SER A 160 11.60 -1.75 -4.87
N SER A 161 10.90 -1.95 -3.75
CA SER A 161 11.55 -2.12 -2.44
C SER A 161 12.45 -3.35 -2.43
N SER A 162 11.98 -4.45 -3.04
CA SER A 162 12.73 -5.71 -3.13
C SER A 162 13.99 -5.58 -4.01
N ALA A 163 13.91 -4.88 -5.15
CA ALA A 163 15.08 -4.64 -6.00
C ALA A 163 16.10 -3.70 -5.34
N THR A 164 15.63 -2.81 -4.46
CA THR A 164 16.50 -1.85 -3.75
C THR A 164 17.16 -2.46 -2.52
N LEU A 165 16.59 -3.54 -1.96
CA LEU A 165 17.00 -4.14 -0.69
C LEU A 165 18.53 -4.39 -0.54
N PRO A 166 19.27 -4.92 -1.54
CA PRO A 166 20.71 -5.10 -1.42
C PRO A 166 21.46 -3.77 -1.20
N THR A 167 21.03 -2.71 -1.90
CA THR A 167 21.56 -1.35 -1.74
C THR A 167 21.21 -0.80 -0.36
N THR A 168 19.96 -1.00 0.09
CA THR A 168 19.47 -0.59 1.41
C THR A 168 20.30 -1.22 2.53
N ILE A 169 20.57 -2.52 2.47
CA ILE A 169 21.39 -3.24 3.46
C ILE A 169 22.81 -2.69 3.46
N SER A 170 23.45 -2.61 2.28
CA SER A 170 24.82 -2.14 2.16
C SER A 170 25.01 -0.74 2.72
N VAL A 171 24.16 0.22 2.32
CA VAL A 171 24.22 1.61 2.78
C VAL A 171 23.90 1.73 4.28
N SER A 172 22.95 0.96 4.79
CA SER A 172 22.62 0.95 6.22
C SER A 172 23.78 0.47 7.09
N GLN A 173 24.51 -0.54 6.64
CA GLN A 173 25.69 -1.05 7.36
C GLN A 173 26.88 -0.10 7.23
N THR A 174 27.22 0.31 6.01
CA THR A 174 28.45 1.08 5.72
C THR A 174 28.32 2.55 6.10
N ASN A 175 27.26 3.23 5.66
CA ASN A 175 27.12 4.66 5.83
C ASN A 175 26.54 5.02 7.20
N LEU A 176 25.55 4.25 7.68
CA LEU A 176 24.87 4.51 8.96
C LEU A 176 25.48 3.72 10.14
N GLY A 177 26.24 2.65 9.87
CA GLY A 177 26.84 1.84 10.94
C GLY A 177 25.85 0.90 11.63
N ILE A 178 24.73 0.57 10.98
CA ILE A 178 23.72 -0.33 11.55
C ILE A 178 24.25 -1.78 11.49
N PRO A 179 24.23 -2.54 12.60
CA PRO A 179 24.74 -3.92 12.64
C PRO A 179 24.07 -4.84 11.61
N SER A 180 24.82 -5.84 11.15
CA SER A 180 24.36 -6.82 10.16
C SER A 180 23.15 -7.63 10.65
N GLN A 181 23.07 -7.90 11.96
CA GLN A 181 21.96 -8.62 12.58
C GLN A 181 20.64 -7.85 12.48
N ILE A 182 20.68 -6.52 12.62
CA ILE A 182 19.49 -5.67 12.52
C ILE A 182 19.13 -5.49 11.05
N THR A 183 20.09 -5.10 10.21
CA THR A 183 19.84 -4.89 8.77
C THR A 183 19.39 -6.16 8.05
N GLY A 184 19.92 -7.33 8.41
CA GLY A 184 19.58 -8.62 7.82
C GLY A 184 18.20 -9.16 8.21
N PHE A 185 17.53 -8.56 9.19
CA PHE A 185 16.18 -8.94 9.61
C PHE A 185 15.17 -7.83 9.34
N VAL A 186 15.42 -6.62 9.84
CA VAL A 186 14.48 -5.49 9.79
C VAL A 186 14.24 -5.02 8.37
N LEU A 187 15.29 -4.92 7.54
CA LEU A 187 15.15 -4.37 6.18
C LEU A 187 14.43 -5.35 5.22
N PRO A 188 14.74 -6.66 5.22
CA PRO A 188 13.95 -7.62 4.44
C PRO A 188 12.48 -7.68 4.87
N LEU A 189 12.21 -7.62 6.18
CA LEU A 189 10.85 -7.58 6.71
C LEU A 189 10.11 -6.28 6.33
N GLY A 190 10.80 -5.14 6.41
CA GLY A 190 10.27 -3.83 6.05
C GLY A 190 9.91 -3.73 4.56
N ALA A 191 10.76 -4.28 3.69
CA ALA A 191 10.53 -4.27 2.23
C ALA A 191 9.23 -4.94 1.79
N THR A 192 8.62 -5.77 2.63
CA THR A 192 7.31 -6.40 2.39
C THR A 192 6.21 -5.83 3.27
N MET A 193 6.47 -5.50 4.54
CA MET A 193 5.40 -5.12 5.48
C MET A 193 5.25 -3.61 5.70
N ASN A 194 6.31 -2.82 5.53
CA ASN A 194 6.34 -1.42 5.93
C ASN A 194 6.11 -0.46 4.75
N MET A 195 4.93 -0.57 4.14
CA MET A 195 4.59 0.17 2.92
C MET A 195 3.82 1.48 3.17
N ASN A 196 4.41 2.41 3.93
CA ASN A 196 3.80 3.71 4.27
C ASN A 196 3.32 4.52 3.06
N GLY A 197 4.12 4.57 2.00
CA GLY A 197 3.81 5.28 0.77
C GLY A 197 2.65 4.65 0.02
N THR A 198 2.56 3.32 0.05
CA THR A 198 1.44 2.57 -0.50
C THR A 198 0.15 2.91 0.25
N ALA A 199 0.16 2.87 1.58
CA ALA A 199 -1.03 3.20 2.38
C ALA A 199 -1.52 4.64 2.15
N LEU A 200 -0.60 5.62 2.09
CA LEU A 200 -0.95 7.01 1.78
C LEU A 200 -1.55 7.16 0.38
N PHE A 201 -0.92 6.54 -0.62
CA PHE A 201 -1.41 6.56 -1.98
C PHE A 201 -2.81 5.93 -2.10
N GLU A 202 -3.02 4.76 -1.50
CA GLU A 202 -4.30 4.06 -1.59
C GLU A 202 -5.43 4.89 -0.98
N GLY A 203 -5.21 5.47 0.21
CA GLY A 203 -6.22 6.31 0.86
C GLY A 203 -6.60 7.53 0.02
N VAL A 204 -5.61 8.25 -0.54
CA VAL A 204 -5.87 9.39 -1.43
C VAL A 204 -6.56 8.95 -2.72
N THR A 205 -6.19 7.79 -3.27
CA THR A 205 -6.76 7.26 -4.52
C THR A 205 -8.23 6.87 -4.35
N VAL A 206 -8.58 6.20 -3.25
CA VAL A 206 -9.96 5.84 -2.95
C VAL A 206 -10.82 7.11 -2.82
N LEU A 207 -10.34 8.13 -2.09
CA LEU A 207 -11.06 9.40 -1.94
C LEU A 207 -11.22 10.13 -3.27
N PHE A 208 -10.17 10.18 -4.09
CA PHE A 208 -10.23 10.81 -5.39
C PHE A 208 -11.23 10.11 -6.33
N LEU A 209 -11.16 8.78 -6.42
CA LEU A 209 -12.09 8.03 -7.27
C LEU A 209 -13.53 8.13 -6.74
N ALA A 210 -13.73 8.17 -5.42
CA ALA A 210 -15.05 8.43 -4.85
C ALA A 210 -15.62 9.78 -5.34
N GLN A 211 -14.79 10.83 -5.37
CA GLN A 211 -15.18 12.14 -5.87
C GLN A 211 -15.47 12.13 -7.39
N VAL A 212 -14.64 11.45 -8.19
CA VAL A 212 -14.83 11.32 -9.63
C VAL A 212 -16.13 10.60 -9.98
N PHE A 213 -16.47 9.53 -9.25
CA PHE A 213 -17.67 8.74 -9.49
C PHE A 213 -18.90 9.23 -8.70
N GLY A 214 -18.77 10.30 -7.90
CA GLY A 214 -19.87 10.84 -7.10
C GLY A 214 -20.32 9.93 -5.95
N VAL A 215 -19.45 9.03 -5.49
CA VAL A 215 -19.68 8.16 -4.33
C VAL A 215 -19.40 8.96 -3.07
N ASN A 216 -20.41 9.10 -2.20
CA ASN A 216 -20.26 9.82 -0.94
C ASN A 216 -19.75 8.86 0.15
N LEU A 217 -18.51 9.07 0.61
CA LEU A 217 -17.93 8.30 1.70
C LEU A 217 -18.16 9.04 3.03
N SER A 218 -19.01 8.46 3.88
CA SER A 218 -19.19 8.91 5.26
C SER A 218 -17.85 8.85 6.03
N LEU A 219 -17.72 9.63 7.11
CA LEU A 219 -16.51 9.61 7.95
C LEU A 219 -16.18 8.21 8.47
N GLY A 220 -17.20 7.41 8.81
CA GLY A 220 -17.02 6.01 9.20
C GLY A 220 -16.41 5.16 8.08
N MET A 221 -16.85 5.36 6.84
CA MET A 221 -16.25 4.67 5.69
C MET A 221 -14.85 5.16 5.37
N GLN A 222 -14.55 6.44 5.55
CA GLN A 222 -13.20 6.96 5.38
C GLN A 222 -12.22 6.34 6.39
N LEU A 223 -12.65 6.11 7.64
CA LEU A 223 -11.84 5.38 8.63
C LEU A 223 -11.60 3.92 8.21
N ILE A 224 -12.61 3.25 7.67
CA ILE A 224 -12.46 1.90 7.13
C ILE A 224 -11.47 1.91 5.96
N VAL A 225 -11.56 2.86 5.04
CA VAL A 225 -10.59 3.02 3.95
C VAL A 225 -9.18 3.17 4.48
N ILE A 226 -8.94 4.00 5.51
CA ILE A 226 -7.61 4.15 6.11
C ILE A 226 -7.10 2.83 6.68
N LEU A 227 -7.92 2.12 7.46
CA LEU A 227 -7.54 0.82 8.04
C LEU A 227 -7.24 -0.20 6.95
N MET A 228 -8.08 -0.25 5.92
CA MET A 228 -7.92 -1.13 4.78
C MET A 228 -6.63 -0.80 4.04
N SER A 229 -6.36 0.47 3.71
CA SER A 229 -5.15 0.91 3.04
C SER A 229 -3.88 0.53 3.79
N VAL A 230 -3.89 0.55 5.13
CA VAL A 230 -2.75 0.05 5.93
C VAL A 230 -2.61 -1.47 5.80
N LEU A 231 -3.71 -2.21 5.87
CA LEU A 231 -3.70 -3.68 5.79
C LEU A 231 -3.31 -4.17 4.38
N THR A 232 -3.84 -3.56 3.32
CA THR A 232 -3.49 -3.87 1.93
C THR A 232 -2.08 -3.46 1.60
N ALA A 233 -1.58 -2.36 2.16
CA ALA A 233 -0.18 -1.98 2.01
C ALA A 233 0.78 -3.06 2.57
N ILE A 234 0.47 -3.69 3.70
CA ILE A 234 1.25 -4.83 4.23
C ILE A 234 1.21 -6.04 3.29
N GLY A 235 0.07 -6.27 2.62
CA GLY A 235 -0.12 -7.39 1.69
C GLY A 235 0.41 -7.14 0.28
N SER A 236 0.85 -5.92 -0.04
CA SER A 236 1.31 -5.56 -1.38
C SER A 236 2.68 -6.19 -1.67
N ALA A 237 2.90 -6.62 -2.90
CA ALA A 237 4.22 -7.08 -3.32
C ALA A 237 5.18 -5.89 -3.44
N GLY A 238 6.44 -6.06 -3.05
CA GLY A 238 7.51 -5.04 -3.14
C GLY A 238 8.02 -4.79 -4.57
N VAL A 239 7.14 -4.92 -5.57
CA VAL A 239 7.42 -4.82 -7.01
C VAL A 239 6.62 -3.67 -7.62
N PRO A 240 6.99 -3.18 -8.81
CA PRO A 240 6.31 -2.04 -9.42
C PRO A 240 4.80 -2.28 -9.59
N SER A 241 4.00 -1.28 -9.24
CA SER A 241 2.53 -1.34 -9.23
C SER A 241 1.92 -2.53 -8.45
N GLY A 242 2.67 -3.12 -7.50
CA GLY A 242 2.25 -4.30 -6.74
C GLY A 242 1.00 -4.10 -5.88
N SER A 243 0.66 -2.85 -5.56
CA SER A 243 -0.49 -2.48 -4.74
C SER A 243 -1.80 -2.35 -5.52
N ILE A 244 -1.73 -2.15 -6.84
CA ILE A 244 -2.90 -1.89 -7.68
C ILE A 244 -3.98 -2.97 -7.57
N PRO A 245 -3.66 -4.29 -7.61
CA PRO A 245 -4.67 -5.33 -7.49
C PRO A 245 -5.41 -5.31 -6.15
N LEU A 246 -4.69 -5.00 -5.06
CA LEU A 246 -5.29 -4.88 -3.73
C LEU A 246 -6.17 -3.64 -3.62
N LEU A 247 -5.72 -2.52 -4.19
CA LEU A 247 -6.50 -1.29 -4.25
C LEU A 247 -7.80 -1.46 -5.03
N VAL A 248 -7.79 -2.19 -6.15
CA VAL A 248 -9.01 -2.53 -6.91
C VAL A 248 -10.04 -3.23 -6.02
N MET A 249 -9.59 -4.10 -5.13
CA MET A 249 -10.48 -4.76 -4.17
C MET A 249 -11.01 -3.78 -3.11
N VAL A 250 -10.20 -2.84 -2.63
CA VAL A 250 -10.65 -1.79 -1.69
C VAL A 250 -11.72 -0.90 -2.33
N LEU A 251 -11.57 -0.52 -3.61
CA LEU A 251 -12.57 0.26 -4.33
C LEU A 251 -13.93 -0.44 -4.38
N ALA A 252 -13.94 -1.73 -4.72
CA ALA A 252 -15.16 -2.54 -4.77
C ALA A 252 -15.89 -2.57 -3.40
N MET A 253 -15.15 -2.66 -2.30
CA MET A 253 -15.73 -2.71 -0.94
C MET A 253 -16.48 -1.44 -0.57
N VAL A 254 -16.00 -0.29 -1.03
CA VAL A 254 -16.64 1.01 -0.75
C VAL A 254 -17.58 1.45 -1.86
N ASN A 255 -18.00 0.51 -2.72
CA ASN A 255 -18.91 0.72 -3.85
C ASN A 255 -18.41 1.74 -4.90
N ILE A 256 -17.09 1.84 -5.06
CA ILE A 256 -16.48 2.60 -6.16
C ILE A 256 -16.23 1.64 -7.33
N PRO A 257 -16.61 2.00 -8.58
CA PRO A 257 -16.35 1.18 -9.76
C PRO A 257 -14.87 0.81 -9.88
N PRO A 258 -14.52 -0.50 -9.82
CA PRO A 258 -13.12 -0.93 -9.87
C PRO A 258 -12.41 -0.55 -11.18
N GLU A 259 -13.16 -0.41 -12.27
CA GLU A 259 -12.67 0.06 -13.57
C GLU A 259 -12.08 1.48 -13.49
N GLY A 260 -12.46 2.26 -12.47
CA GLY A 260 -11.92 3.58 -12.18
C GLY A 260 -10.40 3.61 -11.97
N ILE A 261 -9.80 2.48 -11.58
CA ILE A 261 -8.35 2.36 -11.40
C ILE A 261 -7.56 2.71 -12.66
N ALA A 262 -8.19 2.51 -13.83
CA ALA A 262 -7.64 2.83 -15.13
C ALA A 262 -7.20 4.29 -15.28
N ILE A 263 -7.92 5.22 -14.64
CA ILE A 263 -7.62 6.64 -14.65
C ILE A 263 -6.27 6.91 -13.96
N ILE A 264 -5.99 6.15 -12.90
CA ILE A 264 -4.80 6.31 -12.04
C ILE A 264 -3.58 5.67 -12.67
N LEU A 265 -3.75 4.53 -13.35
CA LEU A 265 -2.66 3.83 -14.04
C LEU A 265 -1.89 4.73 -15.03
N GLY A 266 -2.53 5.77 -15.57
CA GLY A 266 -1.90 6.79 -16.40
C GLY A 266 -0.75 7.57 -15.74
N VAL A 267 -0.87 7.79 -14.42
CA VAL A 267 0.08 8.58 -13.62
C VAL A 267 0.79 7.73 -12.58
N ASP A 268 0.36 6.46 -12.40
CA ASP A 268 0.89 5.55 -11.39
C ASP A 268 2.39 5.39 -11.50
N ARG A 269 2.96 5.35 -12.71
CA ARG A 269 4.42 5.16 -12.87
C ARG A 269 5.24 6.17 -12.06
N ILE A 270 4.84 7.44 -12.04
CA ILE A 270 5.54 8.50 -11.31
C ILE A 270 5.27 8.39 -9.81
N LEU A 271 4.01 8.16 -9.46
CA LEU A 271 3.60 8.01 -8.06
C LEU A 271 4.29 6.80 -7.42
N ASP A 272 4.45 5.70 -8.16
CA ASP A 272 5.12 4.49 -7.73
C ASP A 272 6.57 4.74 -7.33
N MET A 273 7.33 5.46 -8.17
CA MET A 273 8.69 5.88 -7.85
C MET A 273 8.75 6.60 -6.49
N CYS A 274 7.84 7.55 -6.26
CA CYS A 274 7.77 8.31 -5.02
C CYS A 274 7.36 7.45 -3.81
N ARG A 275 6.41 6.52 -4.00
CA ARG A 275 5.96 5.60 -2.93
C ARG A 275 7.09 4.67 -2.50
N THR A 276 7.83 4.10 -3.45
CA THR A 276 8.95 3.21 -3.14
C THR A 276 10.02 3.92 -2.33
N VAL A 277 10.35 5.18 -2.68
CA VAL A 277 11.28 5.99 -1.88
C VAL A 277 10.82 6.12 -0.44
N LEU A 278 9.54 6.44 -0.22
CA LEU A 278 9.00 6.58 1.13
C LEU A 278 9.05 5.26 1.92
N ASN A 279 8.68 4.15 1.28
CA ASN A 279 8.69 2.82 1.90
C ASN A 279 10.10 2.45 2.38
N VAL A 280 11.08 2.47 1.46
CA VAL A 280 12.46 2.08 1.77
C VAL A 280 13.10 3.04 2.79
N THR A 281 12.79 4.33 2.72
CA THR A 281 13.26 5.30 3.73
C THR A 281 12.67 5.00 5.11
N GLY A 282 11.40 4.59 5.17
CA GLY A 282 10.75 4.12 6.38
C GLY A 282 11.45 2.91 6.99
N ASP A 283 11.88 1.95 6.16
CA ASP A 283 12.60 0.75 6.60
C ASP A 283 13.92 1.10 7.29
N ILE A 284 14.72 1.97 6.65
CA ILE A 284 15.98 2.42 7.22
C ILE A 284 15.73 3.25 8.49
N THR A 285 14.68 4.08 8.52
CA THR A 285 14.31 4.86 9.70
C THR A 285 13.98 3.94 10.89
N CYS A 286 13.23 2.87 10.65
CA CYS A 286 12.92 1.85 11.66
C CYS A 286 14.19 1.11 12.12
N ALA A 287 15.03 0.64 11.19
CA ALA A 287 16.28 -0.03 11.53
C ALA A 287 17.23 0.88 12.34
N THR A 288 17.24 2.18 12.03
CA THR A 288 18.01 3.20 12.76
C THR A 288 17.51 3.37 14.18
N TYR A 289 16.18 3.40 14.38
CA TYR A 289 15.57 3.45 15.71
C TYR A 289 15.91 2.20 16.52
N ILE A 290 15.73 1.00 15.96
CA ILE A 290 16.01 -0.27 16.64
C ILE A 290 17.49 -0.36 17.03
N ALA A 291 18.41 0.02 16.13
CA ALA A 291 19.84 0.02 16.45
C ALA A 291 20.18 0.95 17.62
N LYS A 292 19.55 2.12 17.68
CA LYS A 292 19.74 3.06 18.79
C LYS A 292 19.10 2.57 20.09
N SER A 293 17.93 1.94 20.04
CA SER A 293 17.28 1.38 21.24
C SER A 293 18.07 0.21 21.83
N GLU A 294 18.72 -0.58 20.97
CA GLU A 294 19.62 -1.67 21.37
C GLU A 294 21.03 -1.18 21.79
N GLY A 295 21.27 0.13 21.85
CA GLY A 295 22.51 0.72 22.38
C GLY A 295 23.68 0.79 21.39
N TYR A 296 23.48 0.52 20.10
CA TYR A 296 24.53 0.64 19.10
C TYR A 296 24.88 2.11 18.81
N LYS A 297 26.18 2.37 18.61
CA LYS A 297 26.68 3.66 18.11
C LYS A 297 26.61 3.67 16.59
N LEU A 298 25.86 4.61 16.04
CA LEU A 298 25.74 4.83 14.61
C LEU A 298 26.77 5.86 14.12
N ASN A 299 27.04 5.82 12.83
CA ASN A 299 27.93 6.77 12.15
C ASN A 299 27.20 8.11 12.00
N GLU A 300 27.28 8.96 13.02
CA GLU A 300 26.71 10.33 13.02
C GLU A 300 27.54 11.34 12.25
#